data_AF-A0A8H2X398-F1
#
_entry.id   AF-A0A8H2X398-F1
#
_cell.length_a   1.000
_cell.length_b   1.000
_cell.length_c   1.000
_cell.angle_alpha   90.00
_cell.angle_beta   90.00
_cell.angle_gamma   90.00
#
_symmetry.space_group_name_H-M   'P 1'
#
loop_
_entity.id
_entity.type
_entity.pdbx_description
1 polymer ?
#
loop_
_entity_poly.entity_id
_entity_poly.type
_entity_poly.pdbx_seq_one_letter_code
_entity_poly.pdbx_strand_id
1 'polypeptide(L)'
;MRELIVYPIVPPGKITEIYKRSRREPINGYGFFIELMSAYNKEYPVDSPDRSIHGNKNSFKWMESLRNRLIAAGVHNSYVVDYPTLPKCRIGDCCEEGWLVILGTGFNKALHTPLSDGLVERVQEVIGTDKKPSWFTMKRFSYPDPKAWNACVVYRNPSEPREESNALARSTPTP
;
A
#
# COMPACT_ATOMS: atom_id res chain seq x y z
N MET A 1 -1.54 6.83 16.46
CA MET A 1 -0.33 6.32 15.79
C MET A 1 -0.53 6.47 14.28
N ARG A 2 0.49 6.86 13.51
CA ARG A 2 0.39 6.90 12.03
C ARG A 2 0.87 5.58 11.46
N GLU A 3 0.20 5.11 10.41
CA GLU A 3 0.58 3.90 9.69
C GLU A 3 1.71 4.20 8.70
N LEU A 4 2.71 3.33 8.64
CA LEU A 4 3.84 3.50 7.75
C LEU A 4 3.55 2.90 6.37
N ILE A 5 3.80 3.68 5.32
CA ILE A 5 3.72 3.21 3.93
C ILE A 5 5.11 3.11 3.32
N VAL A 6 5.26 2.20 2.36
CA VAL A 6 6.50 2.05 1.61
C VAL A 6 6.69 3.21 0.64
N TYR A 7 7.96 3.54 0.35
CA TYR A 7 8.26 4.48 -0.71
C TYR A 7 7.92 3.90 -2.09
N PRO A 8 7.49 4.74 -3.05
CA PRO A 8 7.45 4.34 -4.45
C PRO A 8 8.87 4.00 -4.95
N ILE A 9 8.95 3.24 -6.04
CA ILE A 9 10.23 2.86 -6.66
C ILE A 9 10.82 4.11 -7.34
N VAL A 10 11.66 4.84 -6.62
CA VAL A 10 12.31 6.08 -7.08
C VAL A 10 13.78 6.14 -6.64
N PRO A 11 14.62 6.94 -7.32
CA PRO A 11 16.00 7.13 -6.89
C PRO A 11 16.11 7.69 -5.45
N PRO A 12 17.20 7.40 -4.70
CA PRO A 12 17.36 7.83 -3.31
C PRO A 12 17.18 9.33 -3.06
N GLY A 13 17.59 10.18 -4.01
CA GLY A 13 17.38 11.62 -3.95
C GLY A 13 15.89 12.00 -3.86
N LYS A 14 15.02 11.30 -4.60
CA LYS A 14 13.57 11.52 -4.58
C LYS A 14 12.92 10.98 -3.29
N ILE A 15 13.43 9.90 -2.70
CA ILE A 15 12.95 9.41 -1.39
C ILE A 15 13.04 10.51 -0.33
N THR A 16 14.18 11.21 -0.28
CA THR A 16 14.40 12.30 0.66
C THR A 16 13.46 13.48 0.41
N GLU A 17 13.23 13.83 -0.86
CA GLU A 17 12.28 14.88 -1.24
C GLU A 17 10.85 14.51 -0.84
N ILE A 18 10.38 13.31 -1.19
CA ILE A 18 9.05 12.79 -0.85
C ILE A 18 8.86 12.82 0.67
N TYR A 19 9.85 12.37 1.44
CA TYR A 19 9.82 12.44 2.90
C TYR A 19 9.61 13.87 3.39
N LYS A 20 10.46 14.81 2.95
CA LYS A 20 10.41 16.21 3.39
C LYS A 20 9.04 16.83 3.07
N ARG A 21 8.51 16.59 1.87
CA ARG A 21 7.20 17.09 1.43
C ARG A 21 6.06 16.47 2.21
N SER A 22 6.11 15.17 2.51
CA SER A 22 5.05 14.48 3.27
C SER A 22 4.85 15.01 4.70
N ARG A 23 5.81 15.75 5.25
CA ARG A 23 5.68 16.41 6.57
C ARG A 23 4.83 17.69 6.51
N ARG A 24 4.58 18.23 5.31
CA ARG A 24 3.89 19.49 5.07
C ARG A 24 2.67 19.34 4.17
N GLU A 25 2.67 18.33 3.32
CA GLU A 25 1.63 18.05 2.33
C GLU A 25 0.91 16.73 2.64
N PRO A 26 -0.42 16.68 2.43
CA PRO A 26 -1.16 15.43 2.60
C PRO A 26 -0.76 14.41 1.54
N ILE A 27 -0.47 13.19 1.97
CA ILE A 27 -0.29 12.04 1.08
C ILE A 27 -1.66 11.65 0.52
N ASN A 28 -1.72 11.40 -0.78
CA ASN A 28 -2.91 10.87 -1.43
C ASN A 28 -2.58 9.52 -2.07
N GLY A 29 -3.46 8.54 -1.87
CA GLY A 29 -3.43 7.27 -2.57
C GLY A 29 -4.36 7.33 -3.76
N TYR A 30 -3.91 6.81 -4.90
CA TYR A 30 -4.73 6.58 -6.07
C TYR A 30 -5.09 5.09 -6.14
N GLY A 31 -6.37 4.76 -6.18
CA GLY A 31 -6.78 3.35 -6.12
C GLY A 31 -8.28 3.12 -5.99
N PHE A 32 -8.65 1.98 -5.41
CA PHE A 32 -10.03 1.52 -5.28
C PHE A 32 -10.44 1.40 -3.82
N PHE A 33 -11.68 1.80 -3.53
CA PHE A 33 -12.33 1.45 -2.28
C PHE A 33 -13.20 0.21 -2.50
N ILE A 34 -13.01 -0.80 -1.67
CA ILE A 34 -13.76 -2.05 -1.67
C ILE A 34 -14.53 -2.15 -0.36
N GLU A 35 -15.85 -2.22 -0.46
CA GLU A 35 -16.71 -2.59 0.66
C GLU A 35 -16.72 -4.11 0.77
N LEU A 36 -16.03 -4.65 1.77
CA LEU A 36 -15.66 -6.07 1.80
C LEU A 36 -16.87 -7.00 1.88
N MET A 37 -17.86 -6.64 2.70
CA MET A 37 -19.08 -7.46 2.83
C MET A 37 -19.93 -7.43 1.56
N SER A 38 -20.03 -6.28 0.89
CA SER A 38 -20.72 -6.17 -0.39
C SER A 38 -20.03 -6.99 -1.47
N ALA A 39 -18.70 -6.93 -1.55
CA ALA A 39 -17.91 -7.72 -2.49
C ALA A 39 -18.01 -9.23 -2.19
N TYR A 40 -17.98 -9.63 -0.92
CA TYR A 40 -18.18 -11.02 -0.49
C TYR A 40 -19.56 -11.54 -0.90
N ASN A 41 -20.62 -10.80 -0.59
CA ASN A 41 -22.00 -11.19 -0.89
C ASN A 41 -22.30 -11.23 -2.39
N LYS A 42 -21.56 -10.46 -3.21
CA LYS A 42 -21.65 -10.54 -4.67
C LYS A 42 -21.08 -11.85 -5.22
N GLU A 43 -19.99 -12.34 -4.64
CA GLU A 43 -19.37 -13.61 -5.03
C GLU A 43 -20.10 -14.82 -4.42
N TYR A 44 -20.67 -14.64 -3.22
CA TYR A 44 -21.39 -15.64 -2.47
C TYR A 44 -22.76 -15.10 -2.02
N PRO A 45 -23.79 -15.16 -2.89
CA PRO A 45 -25.12 -14.63 -2.59
C PRO A 45 -25.75 -15.31 -1.36
N VAL A 46 -26.53 -14.54 -0.60
CA VAL A 46 -27.21 -15.00 0.64
C VAL A 46 -28.16 -16.17 0.39
N ASP A 47 -28.70 -16.27 -0.82
CA ASP A 47 -29.60 -17.36 -1.24
C ASP A 47 -28.84 -18.62 -1.69
N SER A 48 -27.53 -18.69 -1.45
CA SER A 48 -26.75 -19.87 -1.78
C SER A 48 -27.30 -21.10 -1.02
N PRO A 49 -27.56 -22.23 -1.72
CA PRO A 49 -28.04 -23.45 -1.08
C PRO A 49 -27.03 -24.05 -0.10
N ASP A 50 -25.75 -23.67 -0.23
CA ASP A 50 -24.69 -24.07 0.70
C ASP A 50 -24.57 -23.06 1.86
N ARG A 51 -25.26 -23.37 2.96
CA ARG A 51 -25.24 -22.58 4.21
C ARG A 51 -23.87 -22.49 4.87
N SER A 52 -22.92 -23.37 4.53
CA SER A 52 -21.58 -23.32 5.11
C SER A 52 -20.82 -22.06 4.68
N ILE A 53 -21.16 -21.51 3.52
CA ILE A 53 -20.50 -20.34 2.92
C ILE A 53 -20.64 -19.11 3.80
N HIS A 54 -21.76 -18.88 4.47
CA HIS A 54 -21.97 -17.67 5.29
C HIS A 54 -21.34 -17.74 6.69
N GLY A 55 -20.55 -18.77 7.00
CA GLY A 55 -19.79 -18.82 8.25
C GLY A 55 -18.68 -17.77 8.29
N ASN A 56 -18.50 -17.08 9.42
CA ASN A 56 -17.45 -16.04 9.60
C ASN A 56 -16.04 -16.50 9.19
N LYS A 57 -15.69 -17.78 9.36
CA LYS A 57 -14.37 -18.29 8.95
C LYS A 57 -14.17 -18.24 7.43
N ASN A 58 -15.23 -18.28 6.64
CA ASN A 58 -15.15 -18.27 5.18
C ASN A 58 -15.00 -16.86 4.63
N SER A 59 -15.64 -15.86 5.23
CA SER A 59 -15.40 -14.45 4.85
C SER A 59 -13.95 -14.04 5.12
N PHE A 60 -13.36 -14.42 6.27
CA PHE A 60 -11.94 -14.17 6.54
C PHE A 60 -11.00 -14.85 5.53
N LYS A 61 -11.24 -16.12 5.19
CA LYS A 61 -10.47 -16.84 4.17
C LYS A 61 -10.61 -16.21 2.79
N TRP A 62 -11.81 -15.75 2.44
CA TRP A 62 -12.03 -15.04 1.19
C TRP A 62 -11.28 -13.71 1.15
N MET A 63 -11.31 -12.94 2.24
CA MET A 63 -10.53 -11.69 2.35
C MET A 63 -9.04 -11.95 2.18
N GLU A 64 -8.49 -12.98 2.84
CA GLU A 64 -7.09 -13.38 2.68
C GLU A 64 -6.77 -13.78 1.24
N SER A 65 -7.64 -14.56 0.60
CA SER A 65 -7.53 -14.92 -0.83
C SER A 65 -7.56 -13.69 -1.73
N LEU A 66 -8.46 -12.74 -1.49
CA LEU A 66 -8.54 -11.48 -2.24
C LEU A 66 -7.25 -10.66 -2.09
N ARG A 67 -6.71 -10.53 -0.88
CA ARG A 67 -5.43 -9.86 -0.63
C ARG A 67 -4.29 -10.52 -1.43
N ASN A 68 -4.22 -11.85 -1.42
CA ASN A 68 -3.20 -12.59 -2.16
C ASN A 68 -3.33 -12.39 -3.68
N ARG A 69 -4.54 -12.38 -4.22
CA ARG A 69 -4.80 -12.09 -5.65
C ARG A 69 -4.39 -10.67 -6.02
N LEU A 70 -4.68 -9.68 -5.16
CA LEU A 70 -4.26 -8.28 -5.37
C LEU A 70 -2.73 -8.15 -5.39
N ILE A 71 -2.04 -8.84 -4.47
CA ILE A 71 -0.58 -8.86 -4.45
C ILE A 71 -0.01 -9.50 -5.72
N ALA A 72 -0.59 -10.63 -6.15
CA ALA A 72 -0.20 -11.30 -7.39
C ALA A 72 -0.45 -10.44 -8.64
N ALA A 73 -1.45 -9.56 -8.62
CA ALA A 73 -1.73 -8.59 -9.69
C ALA A 73 -0.72 -7.42 -9.75
N GLY A 74 0.14 -7.29 -8.74
CA GLY A 74 1.19 -6.28 -8.65
C GLY A 74 0.97 -5.20 -7.59
N VAL A 75 -0.05 -5.33 -6.73
CA VAL A 75 -0.27 -4.40 -5.61
C VAL A 75 0.72 -4.70 -4.48
N HIS A 76 1.37 -3.68 -3.94
CA HIS A 76 2.25 -3.87 -2.79
C HIS A 76 1.44 -4.28 -1.54
N ASN A 77 1.93 -5.21 -0.71
CA ASN A 77 1.17 -5.70 0.45
C ASN A 77 0.74 -4.57 1.43
N SER A 78 1.59 -3.55 1.61
CA SER A 78 1.25 -2.39 2.46
C SER A 78 0.24 -1.43 1.83
N TYR A 79 -0.21 -1.68 0.60
CA TYR A 79 -1.16 -0.86 -0.14
C TYR A 79 -2.57 -1.44 -0.14
N VAL A 80 -2.79 -2.55 0.57
CA VAL A 80 -4.12 -3.03 0.95
C VAL A 80 -4.33 -2.66 2.41
N VAL A 81 -5.03 -1.56 2.66
CA VAL A 81 -5.16 -0.98 4.00
C VAL A 81 -6.62 -0.98 4.45
N ASP A 82 -6.83 -1.27 5.72
CA ASP A 82 -8.13 -1.13 6.36
C ASP A 82 -8.48 0.36 6.38
N TYR A 83 -9.51 0.72 5.64
CA TYR A 83 -9.96 2.09 5.53
C TYR A 83 -11.34 2.17 6.16
N PRO A 84 -11.52 2.96 7.25
CA PRO A 84 -12.82 3.08 7.87
C PRO A 84 -13.81 3.53 6.80
N THR A 85 -14.92 2.80 6.68
CA THR A 85 -15.98 3.10 5.72
C THR A 85 -16.31 4.58 5.86
N LEU A 86 -16.30 5.26 4.71
CA LEU A 86 -16.77 6.63 4.60
C LEU A 86 -18.09 6.76 5.40
N PRO A 87 -18.34 7.87 6.11
CA PRO A 87 -19.52 8.03 6.97
C PRO A 87 -20.87 7.71 6.28
N LYS A 88 -20.90 7.73 4.94
CA LYS A 88 -22.07 7.42 4.10
C LYS A 88 -22.41 5.92 4.00
N CYS A 89 -21.54 5.01 4.44
CA CYS A 89 -21.77 3.56 4.43
C CYS A 89 -21.94 2.97 5.85
N ARG A 90 -22.22 3.81 6.86
CA ARG A 90 -22.55 3.31 8.20
C ARG A 90 -24.01 2.83 8.23
N ILE A 91 -24.21 1.52 8.18
CA ILE A 91 -25.48 0.90 8.54
C ILE A 91 -25.34 0.37 9.98
N GLY A 92 -25.76 1.17 10.97
CA GLY A 92 -25.74 0.80 12.40
C GLY A 92 -24.38 0.96 13.12
N ASP A 93 -24.22 0.25 14.25
CA ASP A 93 -23.03 0.26 15.13
C ASP A 93 -21.91 -0.68 14.65
N CYS A 94 -22.14 -1.45 13.59
CA CYS A 94 -21.13 -2.30 12.97
C CYS A 94 -20.39 -1.44 11.93
N CYS A 95 -19.14 -1.07 12.20
CA CYS A 95 -18.29 -0.47 11.17
C CYS A 95 -18.03 -1.56 10.11
N GLU A 96 -18.71 -1.51 8.98
CA GLU A 96 -18.33 -2.34 7.83
C GLU A 96 -16.91 -1.93 7.41
N GLU A 97 -15.94 -2.80 7.66
CA GLU A 97 -14.56 -2.54 7.30
C GLU A 97 -14.45 -2.58 5.77
N GLY A 98 -13.88 -1.53 5.18
CA GLY A 98 -13.57 -1.47 3.77
C GLY A 98 -12.08 -1.50 3.55
N TRP A 99 -11.64 -1.97 2.38
CA TRP A 99 -10.25 -1.86 1.97
C TRP A 99 -10.05 -0.71 1.01
N LEU A 100 -9.02 0.08 1.26
CA LEU A 100 -8.43 0.93 0.23
C LEU A 100 -7.28 0.15 -0.41
N VAL A 101 -7.44 -0.19 -1.68
CA VAL A 101 -6.42 -0.81 -2.52
C VAL A 101 -5.70 0.27 -3.31
N ILE A 102 -4.49 0.61 -2.89
CA ILE A 102 -3.69 1.70 -3.42
C ILE A 102 -2.82 1.17 -4.56
N LEU A 103 -2.89 1.82 -5.71
CA LEU A 103 -2.04 1.51 -6.88
C LEU A 103 -0.78 2.36 -6.88
N GLY A 104 -0.88 3.57 -6.36
CA GLY A 104 0.24 4.48 -6.22
C GLY A 104 -0.10 5.64 -5.30
N THR A 105 0.94 6.32 -4.84
CA THR A 105 0.83 7.46 -3.92
C THR A 105 1.35 8.73 -4.56
N GLY A 106 0.89 9.86 -4.04
CA GLY A 106 1.14 11.16 -4.65
C GLY A 106 0.86 12.35 -3.75
N PHE A 107 1.32 13.52 -4.19
CA PHE A 107 0.93 14.82 -3.62
C PHE A 107 0.06 15.56 -4.62
N ASN A 108 -0.90 16.34 -4.13
CA ASN A 108 -1.79 17.17 -4.98
C ASN A 108 -2.43 16.39 -6.13
N LYS A 109 -2.79 15.11 -5.90
CA LYS A 109 -3.37 14.20 -6.90
C LYS A 109 -2.47 13.98 -8.13
N ALA A 110 -1.16 14.05 -7.94
CA ALA A 110 -0.15 13.65 -8.90
C ALA A 110 0.70 12.52 -8.32
N LEU A 111 0.79 11.41 -9.05
CA LEU A 111 1.56 10.24 -8.63
C LEU A 111 3.05 10.58 -8.53
N HIS A 112 3.74 9.97 -7.56
CA HIS A 112 5.19 10.04 -7.47
C HIS A 112 5.88 9.32 -8.64
N THR A 113 5.27 8.23 -9.09
CA THR A 113 5.71 7.39 -10.21
C THR A 113 4.51 7.01 -11.07
N PRO A 114 4.66 6.94 -12.41
CA PRO A 114 3.64 6.34 -13.26
C PRO A 114 3.26 4.95 -12.76
N LEU A 115 1.99 4.58 -12.93
CA LEU A 115 1.57 3.20 -12.70
C LEU A 115 2.19 2.29 -13.76
N SER A 116 2.47 1.04 -13.39
CA SER A 116 2.88 0.03 -14.36
C SER A 116 1.74 -0.28 -15.34
N ASP A 117 2.08 -0.55 -16.59
CA ASP A 117 1.13 -0.87 -17.64
C ASP A 117 0.23 -2.06 -17.25
N GLY A 118 -1.07 -1.92 -17.53
CA GLY A 118 -2.07 -2.95 -17.25
C GLY A 118 -2.43 -3.14 -15.76
N LEU A 119 -1.83 -2.39 -14.83
CA LEU A 119 -2.08 -2.59 -13.39
C LEU A 119 -3.52 -2.29 -13.01
N VAL A 120 -4.08 -1.22 -13.57
CA VAL A 120 -5.46 -0.81 -13.30
C VAL A 120 -6.41 -1.92 -13.73
N GLU A 121 -6.22 -2.44 -14.94
CA GLU A 121 -7.05 -3.49 -15.54
C GLU A 121 -6.95 -4.80 -14.75
N ARG A 122 -5.73 -5.24 -14.39
CA ARG A 122 -5.53 -6.44 -13.57
C ARG A 122 -6.22 -6.32 -12.21
N VAL A 123 -6.13 -5.16 -11.56
CA VAL A 123 -6.76 -4.95 -10.25
C VAL A 123 -8.28 -4.85 -10.38
N GLN A 124 -8.79 -4.21 -11.43
CA GLN A 124 -10.23 -4.18 -11.74
C GLN A 124 -10.80 -5.58 -11.95
N GLU A 125 -10.07 -6.45 -12.65
CA GLU A 125 -10.43 -7.86 -12.84
C GLU A 125 -10.48 -8.61 -11.51
N VAL A 126 -9.45 -8.46 -10.66
CA VAL A 126 -9.40 -9.12 -9.34
C VAL A 126 -10.56 -8.70 -8.44
N ILE A 127 -10.91 -7.41 -8.44
CA ILE A 127 -11.99 -6.84 -7.62
C ILE A 127 -13.37 -7.09 -8.25
N GLY A 128 -13.43 -7.35 -9.56
CA GLY A 128 -14.69 -7.50 -10.30
C GLY A 128 -15.45 -6.19 -10.45
N THR A 129 -14.76 -5.10 -10.81
CA THR A 129 -15.33 -3.75 -11.00
C THR A 129 -14.89 -3.10 -12.30
N ASP A 130 -15.79 -2.34 -12.93
CA ASP A 130 -15.57 -1.48 -14.08
C ASP A 130 -15.25 -0.02 -13.69
N LYS A 131 -15.39 0.31 -12.39
CA LYS A 131 -15.15 1.66 -11.88
C LYS A 131 -13.69 2.05 -12.09
N LYS A 132 -13.44 3.33 -12.37
CA LYS A 132 -12.08 3.89 -12.45
C LYS A 132 -11.51 4.16 -11.05
N PRO A 133 -10.18 4.05 -10.86
CA PRO A 133 -9.55 4.40 -9.59
C PRO A 133 -9.71 5.89 -9.29
N SER A 134 -9.77 6.20 -7.99
CA SER A 134 -10.02 7.53 -7.45
C SER A 134 -8.92 7.95 -6.47
N TRP A 135 -8.88 9.24 -6.16
CA TRP A 135 -7.93 9.80 -5.19
C TRP A 135 -8.51 9.80 -3.78
N PHE A 136 -7.73 9.30 -2.82
CA PHE A 136 -8.08 9.22 -1.41
C PHE A 136 -7.00 9.90 -0.56
N THR A 137 -7.39 10.84 0.30
CA THR A 137 -6.45 11.49 1.20
C THR A 137 -6.09 10.57 2.37
N MET A 138 -4.82 10.23 2.49
CA MET A 138 -4.29 9.25 3.43
C MET A 138 -3.85 9.92 4.75
N LYS A 139 -4.80 10.51 5.49
CA LYS A 139 -4.53 11.35 6.68
C LYS A 139 -3.79 10.64 7.81
N ARG A 140 -3.91 9.31 7.91
CA ARG A 140 -3.28 8.50 8.96
C ARG A 140 -1.95 7.88 8.56
N PHE A 141 -1.50 8.12 7.33
CA PHE A 141 -0.32 7.46 6.79
C PHE A 141 0.88 8.42 6.76
N SER A 142 2.07 7.84 6.82
CA SER A 142 3.34 8.56 6.68
C SER A 142 4.40 7.68 6.05
N TYR A 143 5.32 8.30 5.32
CA TYR A 143 6.54 7.63 4.93
C TYR A 143 7.50 7.51 6.14
N PRO A 144 8.20 6.38 6.31
CA PRO A 144 9.24 6.24 7.33
C PRO A 144 10.40 7.20 7.08
N ASP A 145 11.23 7.47 8.10
CA ASP A 145 12.45 8.25 7.89
C ASP A 145 13.37 7.57 6.85
N PRO A 146 13.92 8.29 5.85
CA PRO A 146 14.76 7.70 4.81
C PRO A 146 15.99 6.96 5.34
N LYS A 147 16.58 7.39 6.47
CA LYS A 147 17.73 6.70 7.07
C LYS A 147 17.30 5.36 7.66
N ALA A 148 16.17 5.34 8.36
CA ALA A 148 15.59 4.10 8.90
C ALA A 148 15.12 3.16 7.77
N TRP A 149 14.55 3.72 6.70
CA TRP A 149 14.15 2.97 5.51
C TRP A 149 15.33 2.32 4.80
N ASN A 150 16.39 3.09 4.51
CA ASN A 150 17.57 2.58 3.83
C ASN A 150 18.28 1.50 4.65
N ALA A 151 18.37 1.65 5.97
CA ALA A 151 18.88 0.58 6.83
C ALA A 151 18.07 -0.71 6.63
N CYS A 152 16.73 -0.64 6.67
CA CYS A 152 15.87 -1.80 6.47
C CYS A 152 15.94 -2.42 5.05
N VAL A 153 16.16 -1.62 4.00
CA VAL A 153 16.29 -2.12 2.62
C VAL A 153 17.67 -2.77 2.38
N VAL A 154 18.75 -2.17 2.90
CA VAL A 154 20.12 -2.71 2.81
C VAL A 154 20.23 -4.06 3.54
N TYR A 155 19.53 -4.25 4.67
CA TYR A 155 19.47 -5.56 5.34
C TYR A 155 18.61 -6.61 4.61
N ARG A 156 17.77 -6.23 3.65
CA ARG A 156 16.96 -7.16 2.84
C ARG A 156 17.59 -7.54 1.49
N ASN A 157 18.57 -6.79 1.01
CA ASN A 157 19.36 -7.11 -0.18
C ASN A 157 20.86 -7.13 0.18
N PRO A 158 21.45 -8.29 0.57
CA PRO A 158 22.86 -8.38 0.96
C PRO A 158 23.85 -8.30 -0.22
N SER A 159 23.47 -7.73 -1.36
CA SER A 159 24.25 -7.82 -2.60
C SER A 159 25.05 -6.57 -3.00
N GLU A 160 25.23 -5.58 -2.11
CA GLU A 160 26.24 -4.53 -2.34
C GLU A 160 27.46 -4.73 -1.43
N PRO A 161 28.69 -4.85 -1.98
CA PRO A 161 29.89 -4.95 -1.19
C PRO A 161 30.12 -3.63 -0.44
N ARG A 162 30.36 -3.73 0.87
CA ARG A 162 30.88 -2.63 1.66
C ARG A 162 32.21 -2.20 1.05
N GLU A 163 32.25 -1.06 0.38
CA GLU A 163 33.51 -0.31 0.25
C GLU A 163 33.90 0.11 1.67
N GLU A 164 34.76 -0.70 2.28
CA GLU A 164 35.48 -0.33 3.48
C GLU A 164 36.30 0.92 3.15
N SER A 165 35.87 2.01 3.76
CA SER A 165 36.58 3.27 3.89
C SER A 165 37.95 3.03 4.53
N ASN A 166 38.96 2.77 3.71
CA ASN A 166 40.36 2.91 4.10
C ASN A 166 40.73 4.39 4.11
N ALA A 167 40.41 5.06 5.21
CA ALA A 167 40.97 6.35 5.55
C ALA A 167 41.34 6.35 7.03
N LEU A 168 42.48 5.74 7.40
CA LEU A 168 43.39 6.28 8.42
C LEU A 168 44.68 5.46 8.57
N ALA A 169 45.72 5.79 7.80
CA ALA A 169 47.10 5.53 8.21
C ALA A 169 47.93 6.79 7.96
N ARG A 170 47.79 7.72 8.91
CA ARG A 170 48.81 8.62 9.46
C ARG A 170 49.68 9.43 8.49
N SER A 171 49.34 10.71 8.46
CA SER A 171 50.24 11.86 8.28
C SER A 171 51.53 11.72 9.14
N THR A 172 52.71 11.65 8.49
CA THR A 172 53.80 12.68 8.35
C THR A 172 54.82 12.77 9.50
N PRO A 173 56.04 13.36 9.34
CA PRO A 173 56.85 13.69 8.14
C PRO A 173 58.35 13.26 8.21
N THR A 174 59.07 13.54 7.12
CA THR A 174 60.53 13.54 6.80
C THR A 174 61.44 14.35 7.77
N PRO A 175 62.80 14.35 7.68
CA PRO A 175 63.70 14.04 6.56
C PRO A 175 64.63 12.82 6.72
#